data_AF-A0AB37W9X5-F1
#
_entry.id   AF-A0AB37W9X5-F1
#
_cell.length_a   1.000
_cell.length_b   1.000
_cell.length_c   1.000
_cell.angle_alpha   90.00
_cell.angle_beta   90.00
_cell.angle_gamma   90.00
#
_symmetry.space_group_name_H-M   'P 1'
#
loop_
_entity.id
_entity.type
_entity.pdbx_description
1 polymer ?
#
loop_
_entity_poly.entity_id
_entity_poly.type
_entity_poly.pdbx_seq_one_letter_code
_entity_poly.pdbx_strand_id
1 'polypeptide(L)'
;MSCPARLYPLRKPQNHRVPIPRWKLSLPDHIEHVFISYVGVEQHEDSDIATRAREEAVSTIQHWFEQSGAPEAVECFTTIDNYSRTGATVWVYYWSDRRRRDGFVGSLNLKDIHQEISTAGRPLIGLWHECFTAPVSRLETNYSGLDYLPGLARLPEASTEEHNLSTYWGAARDRIPDSAHDLFPRASELPRPDSIPNGVGQHLRGTNHANMVHIRSGQYWENCGKEEADSYEQKLEPTLKQGLRYLHENSAETGALSIQYLQNEDLNSNGSSSNKEPRKESCGAGFFANLEDLEHWAKSHASHLKIYGGALAHYKTFGDERRFRTWHEVCVINEGDAMFEYMNCLPDTGVIASVPLTSVNI
;
A
#
# COMPACT_ATOMS: atom_id res chain seq x y z
N MET A 1 16.75 7.46 -26.73
CA MET A 1 17.58 6.25 -26.81
C MET A 1 16.73 5.12 -27.37
N SER A 2 17.26 4.26 -28.24
CA SER A 2 16.52 3.10 -28.77
C SER A 2 16.02 2.26 -27.59
N CYS A 3 14.71 2.07 -27.42
CA CYS A 3 14.21 1.06 -26.49
C CYS A 3 14.92 -0.26 -26.82
N PRO A 4 15.56 -0.93 -25.85
CA PRO A 4 16.05 -2.28 -26.09
C PRO A 4 14.86 -3.13 -26.53
N ALA A 5 15.08 -3.98 -27.54
CA ALA A 5 14.04 -4.86 -28.05
C ALA A 5 13.48 -5.70 -26.88
N ARG A 6 12.15 -5.70 -26.71
CA ARG A 6 11.47 -6.49 -25.68
C ARG A 6 11.75 -7.99 -25.93
N LEU A 7 12.43 -8.64 -24.98
CA LEU A 7 12.77 -10.07 -25.01
C LEU A 7 11.54 -10.93 -24.67
N TYR A 8 10.77 -10.52 -23.67
CA TYR A 8 9.53 -11.20 -23.26
C TYR A 8 8.31 -10.51 -23.86
N PRO A 9 7.55 -11.17 -24.74
CA PRO A 9 6.43 -10.55 -25.43
C PRO A 9 5.32 -10.17 -24.43
N LEU A 10 4.55 -9.15 -24.82
CA LEU A 10 3.33 -8.77 -24.09
C LEU A 10 2.37 -9.95 -24.01
N ARG A 11 1.68 -10.09 -22.86
CA ARG A 11 0.57 -11.03 -22.67
C ARG A 11 -0.74 -10.52 -23.29
N LYS A 12 -0.78 -9.26 -23.72
CA LYS A 12 -1.93 -8.66 -24.41
C LYS A 12 -2.46 -9.56 -25.55
N PRO A 13 -3.74 -9.99 -25.49
CA PRO A 13 -4.33 -10.78 -26.57
C PRO A 13 -4.33 -10.03 -27.90
N GLN A 14 -4.27 -10.79 -29.00
CA GLN A 14 -4.37 -10.23 -30.35
C GLN A 14 -5.69 -9.47 -30.50
N ASN A 15 -5.64 -8.29 -31.11
CA ASN A 15 -6.80 -7.40 -31.31
C ASN A 15 -7.49 -6.93 -30.01
N HIS A 16 -6.87 -7.07 -28.83
CA HIS A 16 -7.42 -6.59 -27.57
C HIS A 16 -7.66 -5.07 -27.61
N ARG A 17 -8.90 -4.67 -27.32
CA ARG A 17 -9.33 -3.28 -27.17
C ARG A 17 -9.78 -3.06 -25.74
N VAL A 18 -9.27 -2.01 -25.12
CA VAL A 18 -9.67 -1.67 -23.76
C VAL A 18 -11.11 -1.13 -23.81
N PRO A 19 -12.03 -1.64 -22.98
CA PRO A 19 -13.41 -1.19 -23.00
C PRO A 19 -13.59 0.22 -22.42
N ILE A 20 -12.61 0.71 -21.65
CA ILE A 20 -12.64 1.99 -20.94
C ILE A 20 -11.24 2.62 -21.03
N PRO A 21 -11.12 3.93 -21.28
CA PRO A 21 -9.85 4.62 -21.16
C PRO A 21 -9.19 4.38 -19.79
N ARG A 22 -7.86 4.24 -19.81
CA ARG A 22 -7.03 4.04 -18.61
C ARG A 22 -5.78 4.87 -18.74
N TRP A 23 -5.32 5.37 -17.60
CA TRP A 23 -4.16 6.24 -17.52
C TRP A 23 -3.11 5.65 -16.60
N LYS A 24 -1.85 5.89 -16.92
CA LYS A 24 -0.72 5.54 -16.07
C LYS A 24 0.09 6.79 -15.77
N LEU A 25 0.79 6.76 -14.65
CA LEU A 25 1.77 7.75 -14.24
C LEU A 25 2.87 7.88 -15.29
N SER A 26 3.25 9.11 -15.60
CA SER A 26 4.44 9.48 -16.33
C SER A 26 5.25 10.47 -15.49
N LEU A 27 6.48 10.09 -15.16
CA LEU A 27 7.44 10.91 -14.42
C LEU A 27 8.49 11.45 -15.38
N PRO A 28 9.06 12.64 -15.12
CA PRO A 28 10.24 13.13 -15.85
C PRO A 28 11.39 12.12 -15.90
N ASP A 29 12.13 12.08 -17.01
CA ASP A 29 13.25 11.15 -17.24
C ASP A 29 14.36 11.21 -16.17
N HIS A 30 14.47 12.32 -15.43
CA HIS A 30 15.45 12.48 -14.35
C HIS A 30 15.04 11.80 -13.04
N ILE A 31 13.77 11.40 -12.91
CA ILE A 31 13.26 10.64 -11.76
C ILE A 31 13.40 9.16 -12.10
N GLU A 32 14.48 8.55 -11.62
CA GLU A 32 14.77 7.13 -11.85
C GLU A 32 14.16 6.23 -10.77
N HIS A 33 13.85 6.78 -9.59
CA HIS A 33 13.34 6.06 -8.44
C HIS A 33 12.24 6.84 -7.75
N VAL A 34 11.30 6.12 -7.14
CA VAL A 34 10.35 6.66 -6.18
C VAL A 34 10.58 6.02 -4.83
N PHE A 35 10.26 6.74 -3.77
CA PHE A 35 10.42 6.29 -2.40
C PHE A 35 9.08 6.38 -1.68
N ILE A 36 8.73 5.30 -0.98
CA ILE A 36 7.45 5.17 -0.30
C ILE A 36 7.73 4.74 1.15
N SER A 37 7.05 5.37 2.10
CA SER A 37 7.15 5.02 3.51
C SER A 37 5.77 4.95 4.14
N TYR A 38 5.52 3.85 4.84
CA TYR A 38 4.38 3.65 5.73
C TYR A 38 4.86 3.80 7.16
N VAL A 39 4.32 4.76 7.89
CA VAL A 39 4.54 4.92 9.33
C VAL A 39 3.22 4.72 10.04
N GLY A 40 3.18 3.94 11.10
CA GLY A 40 1.93 3.76 11.82
C GLY A 40 2.05 3.58 13.32
N VAL A 41 0.89 3.80 13.95
CA VAL A 41 0.67 3.68 15.39
C VAL A 41 -0.51 2.74 15.62
N GLU A 42 -0.28 1.70 16.40
CA GLU A 42 -1.32 0.78 16.85
C GLU A 42 -1.43 0.79 18.36
N GLN A 43 -2.63 0.51 18.85
CA GLN A 43 -2.88 0.26 20.26
C GLN A 43 -3.14 -1.23 20.48
N HIS A 44 -2.75 -1.76 21.65
CA HIS A 44 -2.86 -3.18 22.02
C HIS A 44 -4.12 -3.53 22.81
N GLU A 45 -4.94 -2.56 23.17
CA GLU A 45 -6.23 -2.78 23.81
C GLU A 45 -7.12 -1.55 23.64
N ASP A 46 -8.41 -1.71 23.92
CA ASP A 46 -9.38 -0.62 23.91
C ASP A 46 -9.59 -0.12 25.34
N SER A 47 -8.72 0.80 25.78
CA SER A 47 -8.80 1.44 27.09
C SER A 47 -8.52 2.94 26.98
N ASP A 48 -9.05 3.74 27.91
CA ASP A 48 -8.81 5.20 27.92
C ASP A 48 -7.31 5.55 28.05
N ILE A 49 -6.51 4.65 28.62
CA ILE A 49 -5.05 4.82 28.73
C ILE A 49 -4.42 4.56 27.37
N ALA A 50 -4.78 3.47 26.69
CA ALA A 50 -4.28 3.16 25.36
C ALA A 50 -4.67 4.22 24.33
N THR A 51 -5.93 4.68 24.34
CA THR A 51 -6.40 5.75 23.43
C THR A 51 -5.60 7.04 23.60
N ARG A 52 -5.39 7.49 24.85
CA ARG A 52 -4.57 8.69 25.12
C ARG A 52 -3.11 8.50 24.71
N ALA A 53 -2.55 7.33 24.97
CA ALA A 53 -1.17 7.01 24.59
C ALA A 53 -1.00 6.97 23.06
N ARG A 54 -2.01 6.48 22.33
CA ARG A 54 -2.04 6.53 20.86
C ARG A 54 -2.10 7.97 20.37
N GLU A 55 -2.94 8.83 20.98
CA GLU A 55 -3.01 10.26 20.66
C GLU A 55 -1.67 10.98 20.94
N GLU A 56 -0.99 10.66 22.04
CA GLU A 56 0.37 11.14 22.34
C GLU A 56 1.34 10.76 21.23
N ALA A 57 1.41 9.47 20.86
CA ALA A 57 2.28 8.97 19.80
C ALA A 57 1.98 9.58 18.43
N VAL A 58 0.69 9.70 18.08
CA VAL A 58 0.23 10.35 16.85
C VAL A 58 0.68 11.82 16.82
N SER A 59 0.50 12.55 17.92
CA SER A 59 0.94 13.95 18.02
C SER A 59 2.45 14.09 17.90
N THR A 60 3.23 13.18 18.50
CA THR A 60 4.70 13.20 18.39
C THR A 60 5.14 12.94 16.95
N ILE A 61 4.55 11.97 16.26
CA ILE A 61 4.86 11.69 14.84
C ILE A 61 4.46 12.86 13.94
N GLN A 62 3.29 13.47 14.16
CA GLN A 62 2.86 14.66 13.42
C GLN A 62 3.81 15.84 13.65
N HIS A 63 4.23 16.08 14.90
CA HIS A 63 5.20 17.13 15.20
C HIS A 63 6.57 16.85 14.55
N TRP A 64 7.06 15.62 14.65
CA TRP A 64 8.28 15.18 13.99
C TRP A 64 8.22 15.41 12.47
N PHE A 65 7.08 15.11 11.85
CA PHE A 65 6.83 15.36 10.44
C PHE A 65 6.92 16.85 10.07
N GLU A 66 6.33 17.73 10.88
CA GLU A 66 6.38 19.18 10.66
C GLU A 66 7.81 19.74 10.74
N GLN A 67 8.69 19.13 11.54
CA GLN A 67 10.08 19.57 11.72
C GLN A 67 11.08 18.95 10.73
N SER A 68 10.81 17.75 10.20
CA SER A 68 11.78 16.98 9.38
C SER A 68 11.83 17.38 7.90
N GLY A 69 11.02 18.37 7.49
CA GLY A 69 10.80 18.73 6.10
C GLY A 69 9.69 17.89 5.48
N ALA A 70 8.77 18.54 4.78
CA ALA A 70 7.58 17.87 4.27
C ALA A 70 7.93 16.88 3.14
N PRO A 71 7.32 15.68 3.11
CA PRO A 71 7.34 14.84 1.93
C PRO A 71 6.65 15.54 0.77
N GLU A 72 6.90 15.02 -0.41
CA GLU A 72 6.36 15.60 -1.64
C GLU A 72 4.87 15.28 -1.80
N ALA A 73 4.43 14.14 -1.28
CA ALA A 73 3.03 13.87 -1.02
C ALA A 73 2.85 13.04 0.27
N VAL A 74 1.72 13.24 0.94
CA VAL A 74 1.33 12.50 2.14
C VAL A 74 -0.16 12.18 2.11
N GLU A 75 -0.50 11.00 2.58
CA GLU A 75 -1.87 10.57 2.89
C GLU A 75 -1.92 9.97 4.29
N CYS A 76 -3.06 10.12 4.98
CA CYS A 76 -3.31 9.57 6.32
C CYS A 76 -4.49 8.60 6.23
N PHE A 77 -4.43 7.54 7.04
CA PHE A 77 -5.40 6.47 7.06
C PHE A 77 -5.69 5.97 8.46
N THR A 78 -6.84 5.32 8.57
CA THR A 78 -7.18 4.42 9.67
C THR A 78 -7.35 3.00 9.13
N THR A 79 -6.86 1.97 9.84
CA THR A 79 -7.13 0.58 9.48
C THR A 79 -8.59 0.20 9.78
N ILE A 80 -9.30 -0.33 8.78
CA ILE A 80 -10.74 -0.66 8.89
C ILE A 80 -10.94 -2.11 9.32
N ASP A 81 -10.04 -3.00 8.90
CA ASP A 81 -10.10 -4.44 9.16
C ASP A 81 -8.68 -5.02 9.02
N ASN A 82 -7.91 -5.08 10.11
CA ASN A 82 -6.66 -5.83 10.18
C ASN A 82 -6.87 -7.25 10.74
N TYR A 83 -8.11 -7.78 10.70
CA TYR A 83 -8.54 -9.12 11.13
C TYR A 83 -8.43 -9.40 12.63
N SER A 84 -7.30 -9.04 13.25
CA SER A 84 -7.09 -9.10 14.70
C SER A 84 -7.53 -7.82 15.40
N ARG A 85 -7.42 -6.65 14.75
CA ARG A 85 -7.75 -5.33 15.30
C ARG A 85 -8.10 -4.29 14.24
N THR A 86 -8.68 -3.17 14.66
CA THR A 86 -8.97 -2.00 13.82
C THR A 86 -8.43 -0.73 14.48
N GLY A 87 -8.37 0.38 13.74
CA GLY A 87 -8.12 1.70 14.32
C GLY A 87 -6.66 2.14 14.40
N ALA A 88 -5.72 1.42 13.79
CA ALA A 88 -4.35 1.87 13.71
C ALA A 88 -4.24 3.07 12.76
N THR A 89 -3.50 4.10 13.16
CA THR A 89 -3.28 5.31 12.35
C THR A 89 -2.05 5.08 11.47
N VAL A 90 -2.19 5.32 10.17
CA VAL A 90 -1.12 5.08 9.19
C VAL A 90 -0.92 6.31 8.34
N TRP A 91 0.32 6.73 8.14
CA TRP A 91 0.70 7.72 7.13
C TRP A 91 1.46 7.05 6.02
N VAL A 92 1.15 7.44 4.78
CA VAL A 92 1.91 7.05 3.60
C VAL A 92 2.55 8.28 3.00
N TYR A 93 3.88 8.25 2.91
CA TYR A 93 4.70 9.34 2.42
C TYR A 93 5.38 8.97 1.10
N TYR A 94 5.47 9.95 0.21
CA TYR A 94 6.03 9.79 -1.13
C TYR A 94 7.12 10.82 -1.41
N TRP A 95 8.19 10.37 -2.07
CA TRP A 95 9.26 11.23 -2.60
C TRP A 95 9.73 10.75 -3.96
N SER A 96 10.23 11.70 -4.75
CA SER A 96 11.04 11.49 -5.95
C SER A 96 12.52 11.85 -5.74
N ASP A 97 12.84 12.67 -4.73
CA ASP A 97 14.22 13.04 -4.36
C ASP A 97 14.76 12.14 -3.22
N ARG A 98 15.83 11.38 -3.53
CA ARG A 98 16.52 10.50 -2.56
C ARG A 98 17.03 11.25 -1.34
N ARG A 99 17.59 12.45 -1.49
CA ARG A 99 18.17 13.22 -0.37
C ARG A 99 17.10 13.67 0.60
N ARG A 100 15.94 14.12 0.08
CA ARG A 100 14.79 14.49 0.90
C ARG A 100 14.28 13.28 1.68
N ARG A 101 14.15 12.13 0.99
CA ARG A 101 13.76 10.88 1.65
C ARG A 101 14.79 10.45 2.70
N ASP A 102 16.07 10.43 2.38
CA ASP A 102 17.14 10.01 3.31
C ASP A 102 17.19 10.91 4.55
N GLY A 103 17.04 12.23 4.38
CA GLY A 103 16.97 13.18 5.49
C GLY A 103 15.76 12.93 6.39
N PHE A 104 14.60 12.67 5.79
CA PHE A 104 13.37 12.38 6.53
C PHE A 104 13.42 11.02 7.22
N VAL A 105 13.72 9.94 6.49
CA VAL A 105 13.82 8.58 7.08
C VAL A 105 14.91 8.51 8.14
N GLY A 106 16.04 9.18 7.93
CA GLY A 106 17.15 9.22 8.89
C GLY A 106 16.85 10.00 10.17
N SER A 107 15.85 10.90 10.15
CA SER A 107 15.42 11.63 11.36
C SER A 107 14.34 10.88 12.16
N LEU A 108 13.70 9.84 11.60
CA LEU A 108 12.68 9.06 12.30
C LEU A 108 13.35 8.10 13.29
N ASN A 109 13.06 8.26 14.59
CA ASN A 109 13.51 7.33 15.62
C ASN A 109 12.32 6.80 16.42
N LEU A 110 11.85 5.60 16.06
CA LEU A 110 10.71 4.97 16.74
C LEU A 110 10.97 4.72 18.24
N LYS A 111 12.22 4.47 18.63
CA LYS A 111 12.58 4.25 20.04
C LYS A 111 12.40 5.54 20.84
N ASP A 112 12.88 6.68 20.33
CA ASP A 112 12.74 7.96 21.01
C ASP A 112 11.26 8.35 21.12
N ILE A 113 10.50 8.21 20.03
CA ILE A 113 9.05 8.48 20.01
C ILE A 113 8.33 7.58 21.03
N HIS A 114 8.64 6.28 21.06
CA HIS A 114 8.04 5.35 22.02
C HIS A 114 8.42 5.69 23.48
N GLN A 115 9.60 6.25 23.71
CA GLN A 115 10.03 6.70 25.04
C GLN A 115 9.31 7.98 25.49
N GLU A 116 8.87 8.84 24.57
CA GLU A 116 8.09 10.04 24.87
C GLU A 116 6.64 9.73 25.32
N ILE A 117 6.09 8.59 24.92
CA ILE A 117 4.77 8.13 25.38
C ILE A 117 4.78 7.97 26.91
N SER A 118 3.68 8.36 27.55
CA SER A 118 3.47 8.22 28.98
C SER A 118 3.79 6.79 29.47
N THR A 119 4.45 6.66 30.63
CA THR A 119 4.93 5.37 31.16
C THR A 119 3.84 4.31 31.26
N ALA A 120 2.61 4.70 31.62
CA ALA A 120 1.47 3.79 31.71
C ALA A 120 0.94 3.35 30.34
N GLY A 121 1.04 4.22 29.33
CA GLY A 121 0.58 3.97 27.97
C GLY A 121 1.59 3.22 27.10
N ARG A 122 2.89 3.43 27.33
CA ARG A 122 3.98 2.89 26.50
C ARG A 122 3.86 1.38 26.19
N PRO A 123 3.59 0.48 27.16
CA PRO A 123 3.46 -0.95 26.85
C PRO A 123 2.27 -1.31 25.93
N LEU A 124 1.32 -0.37 25.78
CA LEU A 124 0.08 -0.55 25.04
C LEU A 124 0.16 -0.04 23.60
N ILE A 125 1.29 0.56 23.18
CA ILE A 125 1.43 1.20 21.87
C ILE A 125 2.55 0.55 21.07
N GLY A 126 2.20 0.12 19.86
CA GLY A 126 3.14 -0.30 18.83
C GLY A 126 3.38 0.81 17.82
N LEU A 127 4.63 0.98 17.38
CA LEU A 127 5.01 1.90 16.31
C LEU A 127 5.74 1.12 15.22
N TRP A 128 5.46 1.39 13.96
CA TRP A 128 6.19 0.77 12.87
C TRP A 128 6.53 1.72 11.73
N HIS A 129 7.53 1.31 10.96
CA HIS A 129 7.99 2.00 9.78
C HIS A 129 8.38 0.97 8.70
N GLU A 130 7.63 0.94 7.61
CA GLU A 130 7.91 0.12 6.43
C GLU A 130 8.23 1.06 5.26
N CYS A 131 9.50 1.13 4.86
CA CYS A 131 9.96 1.99 3.77
C CYS A 131 10.56 1.16 2.65
N PHE A 132 10.34 1.57 1.40
CA PHE A 132 10.96 0.92 0.26
C PHE A 132 11.22 1.89 -0.89
N THR A 133 12.23 1.54 -1.67
CA THR A 133 12.62 2.22 -2.91
C THR A 133 12.18 1.37 -4.10
N ALA A 134 11.56 2.01 -5.10
CA ALA A 134 11.22 1.34 -6.35
C ALA A 134 11.83 2.11 -7.54
N PRO A 135 12.66 1.47 -8.39
CA PRO A 135 13.01 2.02 -9.68
C PRO A 135 11.75 2.27 -10.51
N VAL A 136 11.67 3.39 -11.22
CA VAL A 136 10.53 3.70 -12.10
C VAL A 136 10.36 2.63 -13.19
N SER A 137 11.46 1.97 -13.59
CA SER A 137 11.45 0.86 -14.53
C SER A 137 10.81 -0.43 -13.99
N ARG A 138 10.64 -0.55 -12.66
CA ARG A 138 10.05 -1.69 -11.94
C ARG A 138 8.70 -1.36 -11.29
N LEU A 139 8.12 -0.23 -11.68
CA LEU A 139 6.86 0.31 -11.19
C LEU A 139 5.82 0.29 -12.32
N GLU A 140 4.55 0.08 -11.96
CA GLU A 140 3.42 0.41 -12.82
C GLU A 140 2.27 1.02 -12.02
N THR A 141 1.49 1.87 -12.69
CA THR A 141 0.25 2.42 -12.15
C THR A 141 -0.86 2.29 -13.19
N ASN A 142 -2.11 2.31 -12.72
CA ASN A 142 -3.28 2.31 -13.59
C ASN A 142 -4.45 3.02 -12.88
N TYR A 143 -4.94 4.11 -13.47
CA TYR A 143 -6.03 4.95 -12.97
C TYR A 143 -7.25 4.83 -13.90
N SER A 144 -8.46 4.84 -13.34
CA SER A 144 -9.72 4.73 -14.10
C SER A 144 -10.34 6.07 -14.53
N GLY A 145 -9.71 7.19 -14.16
CA GLY A 145 -10.13 8.55 -14.45
C GLY A 145 -9.08 9.56 -13.99
N LEU A 146 -9.21 10.81 -14.45
CA LEU A 146 -8.25 11.89 -14.20
C LEU A 146 -8.72 12.93 -13.17
N ASP A 147 -9.99 12.88 -12.77
CA ASP A 147 -10.59 13.73 -11.73
C ASP A 147 -10.25 13.28 -10.30
N TYR A 148 -9.49 12.19 -10.15
CA TYR A 148 -8.92 11.77 -8.87
C TYR A 148 -7.60 11.00 -9.10
N LEU A 149 -6.48 11.53 -8.57
CA LEU A 149 -5.12 11.01 -8.78
C LEU A 149 -4.34 10.94 -7.45
N PRO A 150 -4.54 9.87 -6.65
CA PRO A 150 -3.87 9.67 -5.36
C PRO A 150 -2.50 8.97 -5.52
N GLY A 151 -1.84 8.72 -4.38
CA GLY A 151 -0.57 8.00 -4.32
C GLY A 151 0.53 8.70 -5.12
N LEU A 152 1.27 7.92 -5.90
CA LEU A 152 2.41 8.41 -6.69
C LEU A 152 2.06 9.53 -7.69
N ALA A 153 0.81 9.64 -8.14
CA ALA A 153 0.40 10.72 -9.05
C ALA A 153 0.35 12.10 -8.39
N ARG A 154 0.52 12.18 -7.06
CA ARG A 154 0.66 13.44 -6.32
C ARG A 154 2.10 13.96 -6.26
N LEU A 155 3.08 13.20 -6.75
CA LEU A 155 4.47 13.65 -6.80
C LEU A 155 4.60 14.92 -7.68
N PRO A 156 5.54 15.82 -7.38
CA PRO A 156 5.86 16.98 -8.20
C PRO A 156 6.19 16.55 -9.63
N GLU A 157 5.71 17.33 -10.61
CA GLU A 157 5.94 17.10 -12.04
C GLU A 157 5.37 15.76 -12.57
N ALA A 158 4.67 14.99 -11.74
CA ALA A 158 3.93 13.82 -12.18
C ALA A 158 2.87 14.23 -13.18
N SER A 159 2.77 13.46 -14.26
CA SER A 159 1.74 13.60 -15.27
C SER A 159 1.11 12.23 -15.54
N THR A 160 0.11 12.19 -16.40
CA THR A 160 -0.55 10.93 -16.78
C THR A 160 -0.60 10.79 -18.29
N GLU A 161 -0.48 9.55 -18.75
CA GLU A 161 -0.63 9.20 -20.16
C GLU A 161 -1.64 8.07 -20.33
N GLU A 162 -2.44 8.14 -21.40
CA GLU A 162 -3.38 7.08 -21.73
C GLU A 162 -2.65 5.83 -22.22
N HIS A 163 -3.11 4.65 -21.83
CA HIS A 163 -2.53 3.38 -22.28
C HIS A 163 -3.59 2.32 -22.59
N ASN A 164 -3.19 1.33 -23.40
CA ASN A 164 -4.07 0.24 -23.83
C ASN A 164 -3.74 -1.12 -23.18
N LEU A 165 -2.86 -1.12 -22.18
CA LEU A 165 -2.42 -2.30 -21.44
C LEU A 165 -3.26 -2.44 -20.16
N SER A 166 -4.54 -2.80 -20.31
CA SER A 166 -5.46 -3.00 -19.18
C SER A 166 -6.57 -3.99 -19.55
N THR A 167 -7.32 -4.48 -18.57
CA THR A 167 -8.48 -5.39 -18.76
C THR A 167 -8.16 -6.77 -19.38
N TYR A 168 -6.96 -7.29 -19.12
CA TYR A 168 -6.57 -8.70 -19.37
C TYR A 168 -5.59 -9.19 -18.31
N TRP A 169 -5.54 -10.50 -18.08
CA TRP A 169 -4.58 -11.10 -17.13
C TRP A 169 -3.15 -10.94 -17.65
N GLY A 170 -2.28 -10.38 -16.81
CA GLY A 170 -0.91 -10.01 -17.19
C GLY A 170 -0.74 -8.54 -17.60
N ALA A 171 -1.82 -7.75 -17.65
CA ALA A 171 -1.72 -6.33 -18.01
C ALA A 171 -0.86 -5.50 -17.04
N ALA A 172 -0.89 -5.82 -15.74
CA ALA A 172 -0.03 -5.18 -14.74
C ALA A 172 1.45 -5.37 -15.09
N ARG A 173 1.88 -6.63 -15.27
CA ARG A 173 3.24 -6.95 -15.71
C ARG A 173 3.61 -6.25 -17.01
N ASP A 174 2.74 -6.31 -18.02
CA ASP A 174 2.99 -5.69 -19.32
C ASP A 174 3.24 -4.17 -19.24
N ARG A 175 2.70 -3.49 -18.22
CA ARG A 175 2.94 -2.05 -17.94
C ARG A 175 4.27 -1.76 -17.25
N ILE A 176 4.87 -2.72 -16.55
CA ILE A 176 6.18 -2.55 -15.91
C ILE A 176 7.25 -2.54 -17.01
N PRO A 177 8.05 -1.47 -17.18
CA PRO A 177 9.06 -1.38 -18.23
C PRO A 177 10.04 -2.57 -18.25
N ASP A 178 10.57 -2.94 -17.10
CA ASP A 178 11.58 -4.01 -16.98
C ASP A 178 11.03 -5.40 -17.26
N SER A 179 9.70 -5.58 -17.24
CA SER A 179 9.08 -6.85 -17.66
C SER A 179 9.42 -7.24 -19.10
N ALA A 180 9.92 -6.28 -19.89
CA ALA A 180 10.39 -6.54 -21.24
C ALA A 180 11.62 -7.46 -21.29
N HIS A 181 12.39 -7.56 -20.20
CA HIS A 181 13.65 -8.31 -20.15
C HIS A 181 13.94 -9.00 -18.80
N ASP A 182 13.10 -8.78 -17.78
CA ASP A 182 13.14 -9.46 -16.49
C ASP A 182 11.74 -10.06 -16.18
N LEU A 183 11.69 -11.30 -15.73
CA LEU A 183 10.43 -11.96 -15.33
C LEU A 183 10.11 -11.74 -13.85
N PHE A 184 10.98 -11.10 -13.09
CA PHE A 184 10.86 -10.90 -11.64
C PHE A 184 10.64 -12.24 -10.93
N PRO A 185 11.54 -13.22 -11.11
CA PRO A 185 11.34 -14.56 -10.58
C PRO A 185 11.21 -14.53 -9.07
N ARG A 186 10.41 -15.44 -8.53
CA ARG A 186 10.39 -15.74 -7.09
C ARG A 186 11.81 -16.05 -6.62
N ALA A 187 12.22 -15.51 -5.48
CA ALA A 187 13.47 -15.90 -4.84
C ALA A 187 13.49 -17.42 -4.62
N SER A 188 14.60 -18.08 -4.95
CA SER A 188 14.73 -19.55 -4.88
C SER A 188 14.47 -20.09 -3.47
N GLU A 189 14.86 -19.32 -2.46
CA GLU A 189 14.49 -19.51 -1.07
C GLU A 189 13.82 -18.22 -0.62
N LEU A 190 12.53 -18.30 -0.24
CA LEU A 190 11.90 -17.20 0.47
C LEU A 190 12.31 -17.32 1.93
N PRO A 191 13.17 -16.42 2.44
CA PRO A 191 13.57 -16.51 3.82
C PRO A 191 12.31 -16.24 4.67
N ARG A 192 11.93 -17.22 5.48
CA ARG A 192 10.83 -17.12 6.44
C ARG A 192 11.41 -17.05 7.84
N PRO A 193 10.73 -16.37 8.79
CA PRO A 193 11.15 -16.43 10.18
C PRO A 193 11.07 -17.88 10.69
N ASP A 194 12.11 -18.32 11.42
CA ASP A 194 12.14 -19.66 12.06
C ASP A 194 11.00 -19.83 13.07
N SER A 195 10.62 -18.72 13.71
CA SER A 195 9.46 -18.58 14.58
C SER A 195 8.92 -17.15 14.46
N ILE A 196 7.61 -16.98 14.50
CA ILE A 196 6.98 -15.65 14.50
C ILE A 196 7.42 -14.91 15.78
N PRO A 197 8.05 -13.72 15.67
CA PRO A 197 8.41 -12.91 16.82
C PRO A 197 7.18 -12.52 17.65
N ASN A 198 7.35 -12.34 18.97
CA ASN A 198 6.27 -11.84 19.81
C ASN A 198 5.92 -10.37 19.49
N GLY A 199 6.89 -9.59 19.02
CA GLY A 199 6.75 -8.18 18.68
C GLY A 199 6.59 -7.26 19.90
N VAL A 200 5.66 -7.59 20.80
CA VAL A 200 5.38 -6.85 22.03
C VAL A 200 6.62 -6.89 22.93
N GLY A 201 7.05 -5.71 23.35
CA GLY A 201 8.27 -5.48 24.12
C GLY A 201 9.57 -5.62 23.32
N GLN A 202 9.52 -5.77 22.01
CA GLN A 202 10.68 -5.95 21.14
C GLN A 202 10.87 -4.74 20.20
N HIS A 203 12.10 -4.53 19.77
CA HIS A 203 12.44 -3.64 18.66
C HIS A 203 12.99 -4.50 17.53
N LEU A 204 12.23 -4.66 16.46
CA LEU A 204 12.53 -5.56 15.35
C LEU A 204 12.95 -4.76 14.11
N ARG A 205 13.97 -5.25 13.39
CA ARG A 205 14.41 -4.69 12.11
C ARG A 205 14.71 -5.78 11.08
N GLY A 206 14.46 -5.50 9.81
CA GLY A 206 14.78 -6.39 8.69
C GLY A 206 14.68 -5.70 7.33
N THR A 207 14.84 -6.51 6.27
CA THR A 207 14.81 -6.06 4.88
C THR A 207 14.13 -7.12 3.99
N ASN A 208 13.84 -6.76 2.74
CA ASN A 208 13.18 -7.65 1.79
C ASN A 208 14.17 -8.52 1.01
N HIS A 209 13.68 -9.69 0.61
CA HIS A 209 14.33 -10.50 -0.44
C HIS A 209 14.08 -9.88 -1.83
N ALA A 210 14.84 -10.36 -2.83
CA ALA A 210 14.68 -9.96 -4.23
C ALA A 210 13.23 -10.12 -4.73
N ASN A 211 12.78 -9.17 -5.55
CA ASN A 211 11.52 -9.20 -6.29
C ASN A 211 10.25 -9.25 -5.41
N MET A 212 10.35 -8.92 -4.11
CA MET A 212 9.18 -8.65 -3.29
C MET A 212 8.32 -7.57 -3.97
N VAL A 213 7.01 -7.75 -3.96
CA VAL A 213 6.07 -6.81 -4.59
C VAL A 213 5.28 -6.09 -3.53
N HIS A 214 5.15 -4.78 -3.67
CA HIS A 214 4.15 -4.01 -2.96
C HIS A 214 3.05 -3.57 -3.92
N ILE A 215 1.79 -3.72 -3.51
CA ILE A 215 0.62 -3.19 -4.22
C ILE A 215 -0.18 -2.30 -3.28
N ARG A 216 -0.61 -1.14 -3.76
CA ARG A 216 -1.70 -0.34 -3.18
C ARG A 216 -2.79 -0.19 -4.22
N SER A 217 -4.00 -0.66 -3.91
CA SER A 217 -5.15 -0.68 -4.81
C SER A 217 -6.33 0.01 -4.14
N GLY A 218 -6.75 1.15 -4.68
CA GLY A 218 -7.71 2.04 -4.07
C GLY A 218 -9.03 2.19 -4.81
N GLN A 219 -10.02 2.62 -4.05
CA GLN A 219 -11.40 2.84 -4.44
C GLN A 219 -11.81 4.21 -3.90
N TYR A 220 -12.36 5.06 -4.77
CA TYR A 220 -12.79 6.41 -4.41
C TYR A 220 -14.20 6.64 -4.94
N TRP A 221 -15.13 7.02 -4.06
CA TRP A 221 -16.53 7.20 -4.39
C TRP A 221 -17.15 8.45 -3.73
N GLU A 222 -16.33 9.37 -3.23
CA GLU A 222 -16.78 10.65 -2.66
C GLU A 222 -17.59 11.48 -3.67
N ASN A 223 -17.16 11.48 -4.94
CA ASN A 223 -17.83 12.24 -6.01
C ASN A 223 -19.04 11.49 -6.62
N CYS A 224 -19.38 10.31 -6.12
CA CYS A 224 -20.49 9.52 -6.64
C CYS A 224 -21.85 10.08 -6.21
N GLY A 225 -22.82 10.03 -7.12
CA GLY A 225 -24.23 10.14 -6.74
C GLY A 225 -24.64 8.97 -5.85
N LYS A 226 -25.74 9.12 -5.10
CA LYS A 226 -26.21 8.11 -4.13
C LYS A 226 -26.32 6.71 -4.73
N GLU A 227 -26.87 6.58 -5.94
CA GLU A 227 -27.05 5.28 -6.60
C GLU A 227 -25.71 4.59 -6.91
N GLU A 228 -24.72 5.35 -7.39
CA GLU A 228 -23.39 4.83 -7.72
C GLU A 228 -22.62 4.46 -6.44
N ALA A 229 -22.72 5.29 -5.39
CA ALA A 229 -22.15 4.99 -4.08
C ALA A 229 -22.77 3.73 -3.46
N ASP A 230 -24.10 3.62 -3.44
CA ASP A 230 -24.81 2.43 -2.94
C ASP A 230 -24.41 1.17 -3.75
N SER A 231 -24.22 1.31 -5.07
CA SER A 231 -23.75 0.21 -5.93
C SER A 231 -22.36 -0.29 -5.53
N TYR A 232 -21.44 0.60 -5.16
CA TYR A 232 -20.14 0.22 -4.63
C TYR A 232 -20.25 -0.38 -3.22
N GLU A 233 -20.80 0.38 -2.28
CA GLU A 233 -20.84 0.05 -0.85
C GLU A 233 -21.60 -1.25 -0.56
N GLN A 234 -22.69 -1.52 -1.28
CA GLN A 234 -23.55 -2.68 -1.00
C GLN A 234 -23.20 -3.92 -1.82
N LYS A 235 -22.49 -3.78 -2.95
CA LYS A 235 -22.23 -4.90 -3.88
C LYS A 235 -20.75 -5.20 -4.08
N LEU A 236 -19.91 -4.19 -4.22
CA LEU A 236 -18.48 -4.35 -4.54
C LEU A 236 -17.62 -4.42 -3.29
N GLU A 237 -17.77 -3.47 -2.37
CA GLU A 237 -16.95 -3.37 -1.16
C GLU A 237 -17.00 -4.65 -0.29
N PRO A 238 -18.17 -5.32 -0.09
CA PRO A 238 -18.20 -6.57 0.68
C PRO A 238 -17.40 -7.70 0.03
N THR A 239 -17.38 -7.75 -1.30
CA THR A 239 -16.58 -8.73 -2.06
C THR A 239 -15.09 -8.41 -1.95
N LEU A 240 -14.73 -7.12 -1.97
CA LEU A 240 -13.37 -6.66 -1.72
C LEU A 240 -12.88 -7.06 -0.34
N LYS A 241 -13.65 -6.76 0.72
CA LYS A 241 -13.34 -7.13 2.11
C LYS A 241 -13.09 -8.64 2.26
N GLN A 242 -13.95 -9.47 1.67
CA GLN A 242 -13.76 -10.92 1.65
C GLN A 242 -12.48 -11.34 0.92
N GLY A 243 -12.13 -10.66 -0.18
CA GLY A 243 -10.92 -10.94 -0.93
C GLY A 243 -9.64 -10.59 -0.17
N LEU A 244 -9.61 -9.43 0.49
CA LEU A 244 -8.51 -9.03 1.35
C LEU A 244 -8.36 -10.01 2.53
N ARG A 245 -9.47 -10.41 3.16
CA ARG A 245 -9.46 -11.40 4.24
C ARG A 245 -8.85 -12.72 3.84
N TYR A 246 -9.27 -13.23 2.69
CA TYR A 246 -8.72 -14.47 2.16
C TYR A 246 -7.20 -14.37 1.94
N LEU A 247 -6.69 -13.25 1.41
CA LEU A 247 -5.25 -13.06 1.24
C LEU A 247 -4.49 -13.14 2.57
N HIS A 248 -5.02 -12.50 3.62
CA HIS A 248 -4.41 -12.52 4.94
C HIS A 248 -4.44 -13.93 5.57
N GLU A 249 -5.61 -14.56 5.61
CA GLU A 249 -5.80 -15.87 6.24
C GLU A 249 -5.10 -17.02 5.48
N ASN A 250 -4.79 -16.83 4.19
CA ASN A 250 -4.18 -17.84 3.32
C ASN A 250 -2.84 -17.36 2.74
N SER A 251 -2.07 -16.61 3.52
CA SER A 251 -0.76 -16.06 3.15
C SER A 251 0.21 -17.09 2.55
N ALA A 252 0.25 -18.30 3.13
CA ALA A 252 1.11 -19.38 2.67
C ALA A 252 0.76 -19.87 1.25
N GLU A 253 -0.51 -19.88 0.87
CA GLU A 253 -1.00 -20.28 -0.46
C GLU A 253 -0.89 -19.13 -1.47
N THR A 254 -1.26 -17.93 -1.04
CA THR A 254 -1.39 -16.75 -1.92
C THR A 254 -0.07 -16.03 -2.14
N GLY A 255 0.94 -16.28 -1.31
CA GLY A 255 2.19 -15.53 -1.31
C GLY A 255 2.04 -14.11 -0.76
N ALA A 256 0.89 -13.74 -0.18
CA ALA A 256 0.74 -12.49 0.55
C ALA A 256 1.59 -12.53 1.83
N LEU A 257 2.39 -11.50 2.05
CA LEU A 257 3.26 -11.35 3.22
C LEU A 257 2.64 -10.43 4.26
N SER A 258 1.92 -9.40 3.83
CA SER A 258 1.08 -8.56 4.68
C SER A 258 -0.04 -7.96 3.83
N ILE A 259 -1.20 -7.75 4.44
CA ILE A 259 -2.38 -7.13 3.80
C ILE A 259 -3.05 -6.24 4.83
N GLN A 260 -3.31 -4.99 4.44
CA GLN A 260 -4.02 -4.00 5.24
C GLN A 260 -5.18 -3.43 4.43
N TYR A 261 -6.31 -3.17 5.08
CA TYR A 261 -7.42 -2.42 4.51
C TYR A 261 -7.54 -1.06 5.21
N LEU A 262 -7.31 0.01 4.44
CA LEU A 262 -7.11 1.37 4.93
C LEU A 262 -8.23 2.28 4.44
N GLN A 263 -8.78 3.11 5.34
CA GLN A 263 -9.68 4.22 4.99
C GLN A 263 -8.89 5.51 5.01
N ASN A 264 -9.04 6.38 4.01
CA ASN A 264 -8.42 7.69 4.04
C ASN A 264 -9.05 8.57 5.14
N GLU A 265 -8.20 9.38 5.76
CA GLU A 265 -8.56 10.40 6.74
C GLU A 265 -8.11 11.79 6.26
N ASP A 266 -8.72 12.84 6.81
CA ASP A 266 -8.21 14.20 6.65
C ASP A 266 -6.83 14.32 7.34
N LEU A 267 -5.82 14.88 6.68
CA LEU A 267 -4.48 15.07 7.28
C LEU A 267 -4.49 15.90 8.58
N ASN A 268 -5.52 16.74 8.77
CA ASN A 268 -5.71 17.60 9.94
C ASN A 268 -6.69 17.01 10.97
N SER A 269 -7.18 15.77 10.80
CA SER A 269 -7.92 15.11 11.87
C SER A 269 -6.91 14.61 12.91
N ASN A 270 -6.96 15.15 14.13
CA ASN A 270 -6.05 14.79 15.23
C ASN A 270 -6.35 13.38 15.79
N GLY A 271 -6.65 12.39 14.94
CA GLY A 271 -7.01 11.04 15.36
C GLY A 271 -8.26 10.93 16.26
N SER A 272 -8.96 12.05 16.52
CA SER A 272 -10.21 12.11 17.28
C SER A 272 -11.39 12.00 16.32
N SER A 273 -11.64 10.77 15.87
CA SER A 273 -12.62 10.41 14.85
C SER A 273 -14.07 10.35 15.35
N SER A 274 -14.41 10.91 16.52
CA SER A 274 -15.72 10.62 17.12
C SER A 274 -16.92 11.29 16.43
N ASN A 275 -16.73 12.22 15.48
CA ASN A 275 -17.84 12.96 14.85
C ASN A 275 -17.66 13.36 13.37
N LYS A 276 -16.67 12.84 12.64
CA LYS A 276 -16.55 13.08 11.19
C LYS A 276 -16.92 11.81 10.43
N GLU A 277 -17.79 11.96 9.43
CA GLU A 277 -18.04 10.91 8.45
C GLU A 277 -16.71 10.52 7.78
N PRO A 278 -16.39 9.22 7.70
CA PRO A 278 -15.19 8.77 7.01
C PRO A 278 -15.21 9.24 5.56
N ARG A 279 -14.08 9.75 5.07
CA ARG A 279 -13.93 10.08 3.66
C ARG A 279 -14.22 8.84 2.83
N LYS A 280 -14.99 8.94 1.75
CA LYS A 280 -15.41 7.84 0.87
C LYS A 280 -14.30 7.41 -0.07
N GLU A 281 -13.25 6.90 0.55
CA GLU A 281 -12.05 6.42 -0.10
C GLU A 281 -11.33 5.40 0.77
N SER A 282 -11.02 4.26 0.17
CA SER A 282 -10.30 3.19 0.83
C SER A 282 -9.26 2.57 -0.12
N CYS A 283 -8.32 1.83 0.45
CA CYS A 283 -7.41 1.02 -0.33
C CYS A 283 -6.98 -0.25 0.41
N GLY A 284 -6.77 -1.31 -0.37
CA GLY A 284 -5.98 -2.46 0.07
C GLY A 284 -4.51 -2.18 -0.22
N ALA A 285 -3.65 -2.33 0.78
CA ALA A 285 -2.20 -2.22 0.63
C ALA A 285 -1.53 -3.48 1.18
N GLY A 286 -0.43 -3.92 0.57
CA GLY A 286 0.25 -5.10 1.07
C GLY A 286 1.45 -5.55 0.26
N PHE A 287 2.25 -6.40 0.91
CA PHE A 287 3.40 -7.04 0.31
C PHE A 287 3.07 -8.46 -0.16
N PHE A 288 3.64 -8.85 -1.28
CA PHE A 288 3.60 -10.19 -1.86
C PHE A 288 5.02 -10.69 -2.10
N ALA A 289 5.20 -12.01 -2.01
CA ALA A 289 6.49 -12.65 -2.20
C ALA A 289 7.07 -12.46 -3.61
N ASN A 290 6.25 -12.17 -4.62
CA ASN A 290 6.67 -11.80 -5.97
C ASN A 290 5.45 -11.39 -6.82
N LEU A 291 5.71 -10.94 -8.05
CA LEU A 291 4.66 -10.52 -8.98
C LEU A 291 3.80 -11.71 -9.48
N GLU A 292 4.37 -12.90 -9.60
CA GLU A 292 3.62 -14.08 -10.06
C GLU A 292 2.55 -14.52 -9.04
N ASP A 293 2.85 -14.49 -7.75
CA ASP A 293 1.91 -14.80 -6.67
C ASP A 293 0.73 -13.80 -6.67
N LEU A 294 1.01 -12.50 -6.79
CA LEU A 294 -0.02 -11.47 -6.96
C LEU A 294 -0.86 -11.70 -8.23
N GLU A 295 -0.22 -11.97 -9.37
CA GLU A 295 -0.91 -12.28 -10.63
C GLU A 295 -1.76 -13.56 -10.53
N HIS A 296 -1.28 -14.57 -9.80
CA HIS A 296 -1.97 -15.83 -9.60
C HIS A 296 -3.26 -15.60 -8.84
N TRP A 297 -3.19 -14.97 -7.66
CA TRP A 297 -4.39 -14.65 -6.89
C TRP A 297 -5.40 -13.84 -7.70
N ALA A 298 -4.93 -12.80 -8.41
CA ALA A 298 -5.80 -11.94 -9.20
C ALA A 298 -6.55 -12.73 -10.30
N LYS A 299 -5.89 -13.67 -10.99
CA LYS A 299 -6.50 -14.39 -12.12
C LYS A 299 -7.30 -15.63 -11.74
N SER A 300 -7.02 -16.26 -10.60
CA SER A 300 -7.59 -17.56 -10.23
C SER A 300 -8.60 -17.49 -9.10
N HIS A 301 -8.47 -16.53 -8.17
CA HIS A 301 -9.27 -16.55 -6.96
C HIS A 301 -10.68 -15.97 -7.17
N ALA A 302 -11.70 -16.70 -6.69
CA ALA A 302 -13.10 -16.37 -6.92
C ALA A 302 -13.49 -14.97 -6.41
N SER A 303 -12.88 -14.48 -5.33
CA SER A 303 -13.12 -13.12 -4.82
C SER A 303 -12.66 -12.06 -5.82
N HIS A 304 -11.43 -12.14 -6.33
CA HIS A 304 -10.92 -11.17 -7.30
C HIS A 304 -11.65 -11.25 -8.64
N LEU A 305 -12.04 -12.45 -9.10
CA LEU A 305 -12.88 -12.60 -10.28
C LEU A 305 -14.25 -11.90 -10.13
N LYS A 306 -14.87 -12.00 -8.94
CA LYS A 306 -16.11 -11.26 -8.62
C LYS A 306 -15.89 -9.75 -8.57
N ILE A 307 -14.79 -9.28 -7.99
CA ILE A 307 -14.43 -7.85 -7.98
C ILE A 307 -14.25 -7.34 -9.41
N TYR A 308 -13.49 -8.06 -10.24
CA TYR A 308 -13.25 -7.72 -11.64
C TYR A 308 -14.54 -7.69 -12.46
N GLY A 309 -15.36 -8.74 -12.36
CA GLY A 309 -16.66 -8.80 -13.02
C GLY A 309 -17.62 -7.71 -12.54
N GLY A 310 -17.62 -7.43 -11.24
CA GLY A 310 -18.40 -6.37 -10.61
C GLY A 310 -17.99 -4.97 -11.09
N ALA A 311 -16.69 -4.69 -11.20
CA ALA A 311 -16.18 -3.43 -11.74
C ALA A 311 -16.56 -3.23 -13.21
N LEU A 312 -16.51 -4.30 -14.03
CA LEU A 312 -16.99 -4.24 -15.41
C LEU A 312 -18.50 -4.03 -15.50
N ALA A 313 -19.28 -4.66 -14.61
CA ALA A 313 -20.73 -4.46 -14.56
C ALA A 313 -21.07 -3.02 -14.13
N HIS A 314 -20.40 -2.50 -13.11
CA HIS A 314 -20.53 -1.12 -12.65
C HIS A 314 -20.25 -0.13 -13.78
N TYR A 315 -19.16 -0.34 -14.53
CA TYR A 315 -18.89 0.45 -15.73
C TYR A 315 -20.04 0.43 -16.75
N LYS A 316 -20.58 -0.75 -17.06
CA LYS A 316 -21.69 -0.86 -18.01
C LYS A 316 -22.95 -0.14 -17.54
N THR A 317 -23.18 -0.07 -16.23
CA THR A 317 -24.33 0.59 -15.63
C THR A 317 -24.23 2.11 -15.69
N PHE A 318 -23.09 2.70 -15.31
CA PHE A 318 -22.94 4.16 -15.17
C PHE A 318 -22.24 4.84 -16.36
N GLY A 319 -21.59 4.08 -17.24
CA GLY A 319 -21.00 4.58 -18.48
C GLY A 319 -20.01 5.73 -18.29
N ASP A 320 -20.18 6.78 -19.09
CA ASP A 320 -19.32 7.96 -19.09
C ASP A 320 -19.59 8.91 -17.91
N GLU A 321 -20.77 8.82 -17.29
CA GLU A 321 -21.15 9.66 -16.14
C GLU A 321 -20.56 9.16 -14.82
N ARG A 322 -20.00 7.94 -14.80
CA ARG A 322 -19.42 7.31 -13.60
C ARG A 322 -18.43 8.25 -12.89
N ARG A 323 -18.54 8.35 -11.57
CA ARG A 323 -17.61 9.07 -10.70
C ARG A 323 -16.83 8.15 -9.78
N PHE A 324 -17.18 6.87 -9.72
CA PHE A 324 -16.39 5.86 -9.03
C PHE A 324 -15.01 5.74 -9.68
N ARG A 325 -13.96 5.79 -8.86
CA ARG A 325 -12.58 5.66 -9.32
C ARG A 325 -11.90 4.46 -8.68
N THR A 326 -11.26 3.69 -9.54
CA THR A 326 -10.35 2.61 -9.16
C THR A 326 -8.96 2.95 -9.65
N TRP A 327 -7.98 2.67 -8.83
CA TRP A 327 -6.60 2.92 -9.16
C TRP A 327 -5.72 1.90 -8.44
N HIS A 328 -4.51 1.70 -8.96
CA HIS A 328 -3.50 0.97 -8.21
C HIS A 328 -2.09 1.41 -8.61
N GLU A 329 -1.16 1.14 -7.71
CA GLU A 329 0.29 1.24 -7.91
C GLU A 329 0.96 -0.06 -7.46
N VAL A 330 1.83 -0.62 -8.30
CA VAL A 330 2.54 -1.88 -8.05
C VAL A 330 4.03 -1.66 -8.23
N CYS A 331 4.81 -1.94 -7.20
CA CYS A 331 6.26 -1.84 -7.19
C CYS A 331 6.89 -3.22 -7.06
N VAL A 332 7.85 -3.56 -7.93
CA VAL A 332 8.73 -4.71 -7.74
C VAL A 332 10.06 -4.25 -7.14
N ILE A 333 10.28 -4.58 -5.87
CA ILE A 333 11.38 -4.06 -5.06
C ILE A 333 12.63 -4.93 -5.26
N ASN A 334 13.80 -4.31 -5.45
CA ASN A 334 15.05 -5.06 -5.49
C ASN A 334 15.40 -5.60 -4.10
N GLU A 335 16.27 -6.60 -4.03
CA GLU A 335 16.78 -7.09 -2.76
C GLU A 335 17.43 -5.97 -1.95
N GLY A 336 17.10 -5.85 -0.66
CA GLY A 336 17.70 -4.86 0.21
C GLY A 336 17.13 -3.44 0.10
N ASP A 337 16.26 -3.16 -0.88
CA ASP A 337 15.71 -1.80 -1.12
C ASP A 337 14.52 -1.43 -0.21
N ALA A 338 14.08 -2.36 0.65
CA ALA A 338 13.12 -2.11 1.73
C ALA A 338 13.74 -2.18 3.12
N MET A 339 13.21 -1.39 4.04
CA MET A 339 13.50 -1.40 5.46
C MET A 339 12.19 -1.62 6.21
N PHE A 340 12.19 -2.61 7.09
CA PHE A 340 11.08 -2.89 8.00
C PHE A 340 11.54 -2.70 9.43
N GLU A 341 10.83 -1.87 10.19
CA GLU A 341 11.12 -1.57 11.59
C GLU A 341 9.83 -1.57 12.41
N TYR A 342 9.85 -2.27 13.54
CA TYR A 342 8.70 -2.40 14.44
C TYR A 342 9.16 -2.22 15.89
N MET A 343 8.46 -1.42 16.66
CA MET A 343 8.72 -1.15 18.06
C MET A 343 7.46 -1.48 18.85
N ASN A 344 7.54 -2.51 19.70
CA ASN A 344 6.44 -2.96 20.54
C ASN A 344 5.17 -3.28 19.72
N CYS A 345 5.28 -3.79 18.50
CA CYS A 345 4.11 -4.12 17.66
C CYS A 345 3.55 -5.50 17.97
N LEU A 346 2.31 -5.76 17.56
CA LEU A 346 1.72 -7.09 17.62
C LEU A 346 2.36 -8.05 16.59
N PRO A 347 2.37 -9.38 16.83
CA PRO A 347 3.02 -10.36 15.95
C PRO A 347 2.54 -10.37 14.48
N ASP A 348 1.33 -9.90 14.24
CA ASP A 348 0.66 -9.88 12.93
C ASP A 348 0.72 -8.51 12.24
N THR A 349 1.38 -7.53 12.85
CA THR A 349 1.59 -6.21 12.27
C THR A 349 2.55 -6.27 11.10
N GLY A 350 2.12 -5.75 9.96
CA GLY A 350 2.99 -5.63 8.78
C GLY A 350 3.54 -6.98 8.33
N VAL A 351 4.84 -7.03 8.06
CA VAL A 351 5.53 -8.25 7.63
C VAL A 351 6.15 -9.07 8.77
N ILE A 352 5.87 -8.77 10.05
CA ILE A 352 6.48 -9.45 11.21
C ILE A 352 6.36 -10.98 11.13
N ALA A 353 5.19 -11.49 10.76
CA ALA A 353 4.94 -12.93 10.66
C ALA A 353 5.56 -13.58 9.41
N SER A 354 6.06 -12.80 8.45
CA SER A 354 6.33 -13.26 7.09
C SER A 354 7.78 -13.07 6.65
N VAL A 355 8.49 -12.09 7.22
CA VAL A 355 9.87 -11.73 6.87
C VAL A 355 10.79 -11.97 8.06
N PRO A 356 12.03 -12.45 7.87
CA PRO A 356 12.97 -12.59 8.97
C PRO A 356 13.35 -11.21 9.52
N LEU A 357 13.06 -11.01 10.80
CA LEU A 357 13.41 -9.79 11.53
C LEU A 357 14.36 -10.13 12.68
N THR A 358 15.30 -9.25 12.94
CA THR A 358 16.22 -9.34 14.07
C THR A 358 15.81 -8.38 15.16
N SER A 359 15.85 -8.82 16.42
CA SER A 359 15.70 -7.91 17.55
C SER A 359 16.95 -7.04 17.68
N VAL A 360 16.76 -5.74 17.79
CA VAL A 360 17.81 -4.76 18.09
C VAL A 360 17.63 -4.24 19.52
N ASN A 361 18.68 -3.65 20.08
CA ASN A 361 18.66 -3.17 21.46
C ASN A 361 17.74 -1.95 21.60
N ILE A 362 16.85 -2.02 22.59
CA ILE A 362 15.95 -0.94 23.02
C ILE A 362 16.69 0.16 23.76
#